data_AF-X1TGI1-F1
#
_entry.id   AF-X1TGI1-F1
#
_cell.length_a   1.000
_cell.length_b   1.000
_cell.length_c   1.000
_cell.angle_alpha   90.00
_cell.angle_beta   90.00
_cell.angle_gamma   90.00
#
_symmetry.space_group_name_H-M   'P 1'
#
loop_
_entity.id
_entity.type
_entity.pdbx_description
1 polymer ?
#
loop_
_entity_poly.entity_id
_entity_poly.type
_entity_poly.pdbx_seq_one_letter_code
_entity_poly.pdbx_strand_id
1 'polypeptide(L)'
;MKRSQATPQTAPTPKPTPAGPQPPQIDFAAVRPNELGLIPVIMYHEIRGTVNSGPKLTRSVASFKEDLDVLYKAGFYPVNMGDVVENNIQVPPGKSPVVLTFDDARGSQFQLLETTNSLQVDPNSAVGVMEAFHKEHGDEWPLRGTFFVLPKSKATLDAFGQTGMGDQKMQYLVDKGFEIGNHSTFHKNMRPMNPAQIQEELGYANNMILAGAPKAQIRVFALPMGKYPRDKNA
;
A
#
# COMPACT_ATOMS: atom_id res chain seq x y z
N MET A 1 -30.92 -26.90 70.91
CA MET A 1 -29.92 -26.63 69.86
C MET A 1 -30.38 -25.42 69.06
N LYS A 2 -29.78 -24.23 69.27
CA LYS A 2 -30.13 -22.99 68.56
C LYS A 2 -29.29 -22.90 67.28
N ARG A 3 -29.94 -22.84 66.11
CA ARG A 3 -29.28 -22.61 64.82
C ARG A 3 -28.87 -21.14 64.72
N SER A 4 -27.57 -20.90 64.55
CA SER A 4 -27.00 -19.57 64.32
C SER A 4 -27.26 -19.14 62.87
N GLN A 5 -27.83 -17.95 62.68
CA GLN A 5 -27.95 -17.32 61.36
C GLN A 5 -26.63 -16.61 61.02
N ALA A 6 -26.02 -16.98 59.89
CA ALA A 6 -24.85 -16.29 59.36
C ALA A 6 -25.29 -14.98 58.68
N THR A 7 -24.66 -13.88 59.07
CA THR A 7 -24.79 -12.56 58.43
C THR A 7 -24.19 -12.55 57.02
N PRO A 8 -24.81 -11.89 56.03
CA PRO A 8 -24.24 -11.75 54.70
C PRO A 8 -22.99 -10.86 54.71
N GLN A 9 -21.88 -11.37 54.19
CA GLN A 9 -20.66 -10.59 53.94
C GLN A 9 -20.87 -9.72 52.70
N THR A 10 -20.82 -8.41 52.85
CA THR A 10 -20.83 -7.46 51.72
C THR A 10 -19.55 -7.61 50.91
N ALA A 11 -19.68 -7.94 49.62
CA ALA A 11 -18.57 -7.97 48.69
C ALA A 11 -17.95 -6.57 48.51
N PRO A 12 -16.61 -6.44 48.40
CA PRO A 12 -15.97 -5.15 48.18
C PRO A 12 -16.31 -4.61 46.79
N THR A 13 -16.63 -3.32 46.74
CA THR A 13 -16.87 -2.56 45.51
C THR A 13 -15.59 -2.55 44.65
N PRO A 14 -15.67 -2.86 43.34
CA PRO A 14 -14.50 -2.80 42.47
C PRO A 14 -13.97 -1.38 42.38
N LYS A 15 -12.66 -1.23 42.59
CA LYS A 15 -11.94 0.04 42.47
C LYS A 15 -12.00 0.50 41.00
N PRO A 16 -12.29 1.78 40.71
CA PRO A 16 -12.30 2.28 39.34
C PRO A 16 -10.91 2.14 38.71
N THR A 17 -10.86 1.46 37.56
CA THR A 17 -9.65 1.36 36.72
C THR A 17 -9.24 2.76 36.26
N PRO A 18 -7.95 3.14 36.31
CA PRO A 18 -7.49 4.42 35.80
C PRO A 18 -7.91 4.58 34.33
N ALA A 19 -8.54 5.70 34.00
CA ALA A 19 -8.85 6.05 32.62
C ALA A 19 -7.53 6.09 31.83
N GLY A 20 -7.49 5.37 30.70
CA GLY A 20 -6.36 5.45 29.78
C GLY A 20 -6.15 6.88 29.26
N PRO A 21 -5.01 7.15 28.60
CA PRO A 21 -4.74 8.47 28.02
C PRO A 21 -5.92 8.93 27.15
N GLN A 22 -6.45 10.12 27.42
CA GLN A 22 -7.46 10.71 26.54
C GLN A 22 -6.82 11.03 25.19
N PRO A 23 -7.56 10.86 24.06
CA PRO A 23 -7.08 11.28 22.76
C PRO A 23 -6.68 12.77 22.79
N PRO A 24 -5.66 13.17 22.02
CA PRO A 24 -5.30 14.58 21.91
C PRO A 24 -6.50 15.39 21.42
N GLN A 25 -6.76 16.53 22.07
CA GLN A 25 -7.84 17.43 21.69
C GLN A 25 -7.45 18.14 20.38
N ILE A 26 -8.27 17.96 19.33
CA ILE A 26 -8.06 18.56 18.01
C ILE A 26 -8.88 19.85 17.91
N ASP A 27 -8.24 20.96 17.51
CA ASP A 27 -8.94 22.20 17.17
C ASP A 27 -9.43 22.16 15.71
N PHE A 28 -10.66 21.71 15.53
CA PHE A 28 -11.29 21.63 14.20
C PHE A 28 -11.53 23.00 13.54
N ALA A 29 -11.63 24.08 14.32
CA ALA A 29 -11.80 25.43 13.77
C ALA A 29 -10.50 25.93 13.13
N ALA A 30 -9.34 25.54 13.68
CA ALA A 30 -8.04 25.79 13.09
C ALA A 30 -7.76 24.87 11.89
N VAL A 31 -7.99 23.57 12.05
CA VAL A 31 -7.63 22.54 11.06
C VAL A 31 -8.53 22.56 9.82
N ARG A 32 -9.83 22.86 9.99
CA ARG A 32 -10.84 22.93 8.91
C ARG A 32 -10.76 21.72 7.93
N PRO A 33 -10.91 20.48 8.43
CA PRO A 33 -10.82 19.30 7.57
C PRO A 33 -11.96 19.28 6.54
N ASN A 34 -11.66 18.80 5.33
CA ASN A 34 -12.65 18.58 4.29
C ASN A 34 -12.92 17.08 4.11
N GLU A 35 -13.86 16.53 4.89
CA GLU A 35 -14.22 15.11 4.84
C GLU A 35 -15.02 14.73 3.58
N LEU A 36 -15.53 15.71 2.82
CA LEU A 36 -16.17 15.52 1.51
C LEU A 36 -15.19 15.76 0.35
N GLY A 37 -13.90 15.85 0.64
CA GLY A 37 -12.85 16.10 -0.34
C GLY A 37 -12.63 14.92 -1.29
N LEU A 38 -11.76 15.15 -2.27
CA LEU A 38 -11.27 14.12 -3.18
C LEU A 38 -9.87 13.69 -2.76
N ILE A 39 -9.59 12.39 -2.89
CA ILE A 39 -8.28 11.82 -2.60
C ILE A 39 -7.55 11.60 -3.94
N PRO A 40 -6.40 12.26 -4.19
CA PRO A 40 -5.62 11.99 -5.37
C PRO A 40 -5.07 10.57 -5.34
N VAL A 41 -5.24 9.84 -6.45
CA VAL A 41 -4.62 8.54 -6.70
C VAL A 41 -3.60 8.72 -7.82
N ILE A 42 -2.32 8.70 -7.47
CA ILE A 42 -1.23 8.99 -8.40
C ILE A 42 -0.61 7.67 -8.84
N MET A 43 -0.68 7.40 -10.14
CA MET A 43 -0.24 6.14 -10.74
C MET A 43 1.13 6.28 -11.41
N TYR A 44 2.07 5.42 -11.01
CA TYR A 44 3.38 5.27 -11.60
C TYR A 44 3.51 3.92 -12.29
N HIS A 45 4.44 3.80 -13.24
CA HIS A 45 4.83 2.52 -13.84
C HIS A 45 6.35 2.35 -13.73
N GLU A 46 7.14 3.06 -14.53
CA GLU A 46 8.59 2.93 -14.51
C GLU A 46 9.23 4.12 -13.77
N ILE A 47 10.09 3.85 -12.78
CA ILE A 47 10.88 4.87 -12.06
C ILE A 47 12.35 4.78 -12.48
N ARG A 48 12.69 5.31 -13.65
CA ARG A 48 14.04 5.21 -14.23
C ARG A 48 14.30 6.28 -15.29
N GLY A 49 15.54 6.34 -15.76
CA GLY A 49 15.94 7.23 -16.83
C GLY A 49 16.12 8.68 -16.40
N THR A 50 16.19 9.58 -17.37
CA THR A 50 16.49 11.01 -17.19
C THR A 50 15.24 11.88 -17.32
N VAL A 51 15.27 13.07 -16.72
CA VAL A 51 14.12 14.00 -16.70
C VAL A 51 13.70 14.35 -18.14
N ASN A 52 12.39 14.34 -18.41
CA ASN A 52 11.79 14.68 -19.71
C ASN A 52 12.27 13.82 -20.90
N SER A 53 12.85 12.66 -20.63
CA SER A 53 13.34 11.75 -21.65
C SER A 53 13.08 10.30 -21.21
N GLY A 54 12.14 9.65 -21.88
CA GLY A 54 11.82 8.26 -21.59
C GLY A 54 10.66 7.78 -22.46
N PRO A 55 10.48 6.45 -22.56
CA PRO A 55 9.25 5.88 -23.09
C PRO A 55 8.03 6.42 -22.33
N LYS A 56 6.85 6.28 -22.94
CA LYS A 56 5.57 6.55 -22.25
C LYS A 56 5.54 5.85 -20.89
N LEU A 57 4.93 6.48 -19.89
CA LEU A 57 4.77 5.97 -18.52
C LEU A 57 6.09 5.78 -17.74
N THR A 58 7.13 6.52 -18.09
CA THR A 58 8.40 6.56 -17.33
C THR A 58 8.52 7.89 -16.59
N ARG A 59 8.79 7.83 -15.28
CA ARG A 59 9.17 8.97 -14.44
C ARG A 59 10.63 8.77 -14.04
N SER A 60 11.46 9.80 -14.13
CA SER A 60 12.86 9.68 -13.67
C SER A 60 12.92 9.63 -12.15
N VAL A 61 13.98 9.02 -11.61
CA VAL A 61 14.24 8.98 -10.15
C VAL A 61 14.25 10.39 -9.55
N ALA A 62 14.90 11.34 -10.24
CA ALA A 62 14.94 12.74 -9.80
C ALA A 62 13.54 13.39 -9.79
N SER A 63 12.72 13.12 -10.81
CA SER A 63 11.36 13.69 -10.85
C SER A 63 10.45 13.02 -9.81
N PHE A 64 10.63 11.73 -9.53
CA PHE A 64 9.85 11.05 -8.49
C PHE A 64 10.18 11.59 -7.10
N LYS A 65 11.46 11.90 -6.82
CA LYS A 65 11.85 12.60 -5.58
C LYS A 65 11.16 13.96 -5.45
N GLU A 66 11.13 14.74 -6.53
CA GLU A 66 10.41 16.02 -6.58
C GLU A 66 8.91 15.84 -6.36
N ASP A 67 8.30 14.79 -6.93
CA ASP A 67 6.88 14.51 -6.74
C ASP A 67 6.56 14.28 -5.25
N LEU A 68 7.38 13.49 -4.53
CA LEU A 68 7.22 13.28 -3.08
C LEU A 68 7.38 14.58 -2.29
N ASP A 69 8.39 15.39 -2.63
CA ASP A 69 8.65 16.67 -1.97
C ASP A 69 7.50 17.68 -2.16
N VAL A 70 6.97 17.79 -3.39
CA VAL A 70 5.79 18.63 -3.68
C VAL A 70 4.58 18.19 -2.87
N LEU A 71 4.32 16.88 -2.79
CA LEU A 71 3.21 16.34 -2.01
C LEU A 71 3.40 16.62 -0.51
N TYR A 72 4.59 16.38 0.02
CA TYR A 72 4.91 16.62 1.42
C TYR A 72 4.74 18.10 1.79
N LYS A 73 5.30 19.03 0.99
CA LYS A 73 5.17 20.48 1.19
C LYS A 73 3.74 20.98 1.08
N ALA A 74 2.92 20.35 0.24
CA ALA A 74 1.50 20.65 0.11
C ALA A 74 0.65 20.09 1.27
N GLY A 75 1.25 19.38 2.24
CA GLY A 75 0.56 18.84 3.40
C GLY A 75 -0.16 17.52 3.12
N PHE A 76 0.23 16.78 2.07
CA PHE A 76 -0.28 15.43 1.86
C PHE A 76 0.35 14.43 2.82
N TYR A 77 -0.38 13.33 3.05
CA TYR A 77 0.01 12.20 3.88
C TYR A 77 -0.32 10.92 3.12
N PRO A 78 0.67 10.05 2.86
CA PRO A 78 0.45 8.88 2.02
C PRO A 78 -0.37 7.83 2.78
N VAL A 79 -1.34 7.22 2.08
CA VAL A 79 -2.17 6.11 2.57
C VAL A 79 -2.20 4.99 1.52
N ASN A 80 -2.48 3.75 1.93
CA ASN A 80 -2.65 2.66 0.97
C ASN A 80 -4.03 2.73 0.32
N MET A 81 -4.19 2.22 -0.89
CA MET A 81 -5.48 2.21 -1.57
C MET A 81 -6.51 1.36 -0.80
N GLY A 82 -6.08 0.29 -0.15
CA GLY A 82 -6.88 -0.51 0.77
C GLY A 82 -7.55 0.32 1.88
N ASP A 83 -6.82 1.26 2.48
CA ASP A 83 -7.32 2.13 3.54
C ASP A 83 -8.47 3.01 3.02
N VAL A 84 -8.36 3.47 1.78
CA VAL A 84 -9.39 4.29 1.13
C VAL A 84 -10.64 3.47 0.83
N VAL A 85 -10.50 2.29 0.21
CA VAL A 85 -11.66 1.47 -0.18
C VAL A 85 -12.40 0.88 1.02
N GLU A 86 -11.72 0.66 2.14
CA GLU A 86 -12.33 0.20 3.39
C GLU A 86 -12.82 1.33 4.29
N ASN A 87 -12.68 2.59 3.87
CA ASN A 87 -13.01 3.76 4.68
C ASN A 87 -12.28 3.79 6.04
N ASN A 88 -11.01 3.36 6.05
CA ASN A 88 -10.10 3.34 7.21
C ASN A 88 -8.95 4.34 7.01
N ILE A 89 -9.29 5.56 6.58
CA ILE A 89 -8.29 6.60 6.30
C ILE A 89 -7.85 7.24 7.62
N GLN A 90 -6.60 7.01 8.01
CA GLN A 90 -6.01 7.57 9.22
C GLN A 90 -4.93 8.58 8.83
N VAL A 91 -5.28 9.87 8.92
CA VAL A 91 -4.42 10.99 8.53
C VAL A 91 -4.32 11.95 9.72
N PRO A 92 -3.11 12.46 10.05
CA PRO A 92 -2.95 13.46 11.11
C PRO A 92 -3.77 14.73 10.86
N PRO A 93 -4.25 15.41 11.92
CA PRO A 93 -4.94 16.69 11.78
C PRO A 93 -4.12 17.70 10.97
N GLY A 94 -4.75 18.35 9.99
CA GLY A 94 -4.10 19.34 9.13
C GLY A 94 -3.41 18.77 7.89
N LYS A 95 -3.40 17.44 7.72
CA LYS A 95 -2.89 16.78 6.50
C LYS A 95 -4.04 16.27 5.63
N SER A 96 -3.75 16.02 4.35
CA SER A 96 -4.69 15.44 3.39
C SER A 96 -4.19 14.09 2.87
N PRO A 97 -5.04 13.05 2.71
CA PRO A 97 -4.59 11.77 2.16
C PRO A 97 -4.14 11.89 0.69
N VAL A 98 -3.13 11.10 0.32
CA VAL A 98 -2.76 10.82 -1.07
C VAL A 98 -2.47 9.33 -1.23
N VAL A 99 -2.91 8.73 -2.34
CA VAL A 99 -2.56 7.34 -2.68
C VAL A 99 -1.50 7.34 -3.76
N LEU A 100 -0.44 6.58 -3.55
CA LEU A 100 0.61 6.31 -4.53
C LEU A 100 0.46 4.87 -5.02
N THR A 101 0.28 4.68 -6.33
CA THR A 101 0.16 3.35 -6.93
C THR A 101 1.26 3.07 -7.94
N PHE A 102 1.65 1.80 -8.03
CA PHE A 102 2.69 1.33 -8.93
C PHE A 102 2.19 0.10 -9.70
N ASP A 103 1.97 0.25 -10.99
CA ASP A 103 1.40 -0.80 -11.84
C ASP A 103 2.51 -1.65 -12.48
N ASP A 104 2.22 -2.89 -12.87
CA ASP A 104 3.10 -3.87 -13.52
C ASP A 104 4.19 -4.56 -12.68
N ALA A 105 4.49 -4.12 -11.46
CA ALA A 105 5.62 -4.62 -10.66
C ALA A 105 6.95 -4.65 -11.46
N ARG A 106 7.34 -3.51 -12.05
CA ARG A 106 8.61 -3.40 -12.82
C ARG A 106 9.83 -3.40 -11.93
N GLY A 107 10.99 -3.82 -12.47
CA GLY A 107 12.24 -3.83 -11.71
C GLY A 107 12.70 -2.44 -11.21
N SER A 108 12.37 -1.39 -11.96
CA SER A 108 12.65 0.00 -11.52
C SER A 108 11.85 0.40 -10.27
N GLN A 109 10.76 -0.30 -9.94
CA GLN A 109 9.99 -0.05 -8.73
C GLN A 109 10.67 -0.65 -7.51
N PHE A 110 11.20 -1.87 -7.62
CA PHE A 110 11.90 -2.53 -6.53
C PHE A 110 13.03 -3.42 -7.06
N GLN A 111 14.26 -3.01 -6.79
CA GLN A 111 15.47 -3.78 -7.11
C GLN A 111 16.24 -4.06 -5.81
N LEU A 112 16.79 -5.27 -5.70
CA LEU A 112 17.76 -5.65 -4.68
C LEU A 112 19.13 -5.74 -5.33
N LEU A 113 20.10 -5.06 -4.72
CA LEU A 113 21.51 -5.09 -5.09
C LEU A 113 22.25 -6.06 -4.18
N GLU A 114 23.06 -6.93 -4.78
CA GLU A 114 23.95 -7.79 -4.03
C GLU A 114 25.18 -6.99 -3.58
N THR A 115 25.46 -7.07 -2.28
CA THR A 115 26.69 -6.58 -1.67
C THR A 115 27.45 -7.76 -1.10
N THR A 116 28.70 -7.56 -0.67
CA THR A 116 29.60 -8.63 -0.21
C THR A 116 28.97 -9.59 0.81
N ASN A 117 28.02 -9.13 1.64
CA ASN A 117 27.40 -9.96 2.69
C ASN A 117 25.87 -9.82 2.81
N SER A 118 25.20 -9.06 1.93
CA SER A 118 23.75 -8.85 2.04
C SER A 118 23.11 -8.35 0.75
N LEU A 119 21.78 -8.50 0.66
CA LEU A 119 20.95 -7.81 -0.32
C LEU A 119 20.52 -6.46 0.26
N GLN A 120 20.63 -5.40 -0.52
CA GLN A 120 20.17 -4.05 -0.16
C GLN A 120 19.18 -3.53 -1.19
N VAL A 121 18.20 -2.75 -0.75
CA VAL A 121 17.29 -2.05 -1.68
C VAL A 121 18.10 -1.07 -2.52
N ASP A 122 17.92 -1.11 -3.84
CA ASP A 122 18.52 -0.14 -4.73
C ASP A 122 17.99 1.26 -4.40
N PRO A 123 18.84 2.23 -4.00
CA PRO A 123 18.41 3.58 -3.65
C PRO A 123 17.79 4.35 -4.83
N ASN A 124 17.94 3.85 -6.06
CA ASN A 124 17.35 4.43 -7.27
C ASN A 124 16.05 3.73 -7.70
N SER A 125 15.62 2.67 -6.99
CA SER A 125 14.29 2.10 -7.18
C SER A 125 13.22 2.94 -6.49
N ALA A 126 11.94 2.80 -6.88
CA ALA A 126 10.84 3.50 -6.21
C ALA A 126 10.83 3.23 -4.70
N VAL A 127 10.95 1.96 -4.30
CA VAL A 127 11.04 1.57 -2.88
C VAL A 127 12.22 2.25 -2.20
N GLY A 128 13.41 2.22 -2.80
CA GLY A 128 14.60 2.86 -2.21
C GLY A 128 14.45 4.37 -2.03
N VAL A 129 13.81 5.06 -2.99
CA VAL A 129 13.49 6.49 -2.88
C VAL A 129 12.50 6.73 -1.74
N MET A 130 11.44 5.93 -1.64
CA MET A 130 10.43 6.07 -0.59
C MET A 130 10.99 5.77 0.80
N GLU A 131 11.88 4.78 0.93
CA GLU A 131 12.57 4.48 2.19
C GLU A 131 13.50 5.61 2.62
N ALA A 132 14.24 6.20 1.68
CA ALA A 132 15.09 7.37 1.97
C ALA A 132 14.24 8.57 2.41
N PHE A 133 13.11 8.82 1.74
CA PHE A 133 12.19 9.90 2.07
C PHE A 133 11.55 9.71 3.45
N HIS A 134 11.07 8.50 3.76
CA HIS A 134 10.57 8.17 5.09
C HIS A 134 11.66 8.33 6.17
N LYS A 135 12.91 7.93 5.90
CA LYS A 135 14.02 8.11 6.84
C LYS A 135 14.27 9.59 7.16
N GLU A 136 14.05 10.48 6.19
CA GLU A 136 14.21 11.93 6.35
C GLU A 136 13.05 12.58 7.11
N HIS A 137 11.81 12.15 6.86
CA HIS A 137 10.59 12.79 7.38
C HIS A 137 9.89 12.03 8.51
N GLY A 138 10.33 10.81 8.83
CA GLY A 138 9.76 9.95 9.86
C GLY A 138 8.27 9.66 9.65
N ASP A 139 7.51 9.66 10.74
CA ASP A 139 6.07 9.36 10.74
C ASP A 139 5.22 10.43 10.04
N GLU A 140 5.78 11.60 9.68
CA GLU A 140 5.07 12.55 8.83
C GLU A 140 4.94 12.05 7.38
N TRP A 141 5.77 11.09 6.98
CA TRP A 141 5.69 10.41 5.70
C TRP A 141 5.93 8.90 5.87
N PRO A 142 4.94 8.13 6.34
CA PRO A 142 5.09 6.69 6.52
C PRO A 142 5.28 5.97 5.19
N LEU A 143 5.85 4.77 5.24
CA LEU A 143 5.93 3.88 4.08
C LEU A 143 4.53 3.37 3.69
N ARG A 144 3.92 4.06 2.73
CA ARG A 144 2.62 3.73 2.15
C ARG A 144 2.68 3.87 0.64
N GLY A 145 2.07 2.91 -0.04
CA GLY A 145 2.07 2.77 -1.48
C GLY A 145 1.54 1.39 -1.87
N THR A 146 0.73 1.35 -2.92
CA THR A 146 0.08 0.13 -3.41
C THR A 146 0.76 -0.35 -4.68
N PHE A 147 1.42 -1.51 -4.62
CA PHE A 147 2.07 -2.14 -5.76
C PHE A 147 1.15 -3.18 -6.38
N PHE A 148 0.69 -2.94 -7.60
CA PHE A 148 -0.17 -3.85 -8.34
C PHE A 148 0.69 -4.89 -9.06
N VAL A 149 0.73 -6.10 -8.50
CA VAL A 149 1.61 -7.17 -8.95
C VAL A 149 0.98 -7.95 -10.09
N LEU A 150 1.82 -8.18 -11.12
CA LEU A 150 1.52 -8.95 -12.32
C LEU A 150 2.45 -10.19 -12.37
N PRO A 151 2.06 -11.33 -11.77
CA PRO A 151 2.98 -12.42 -11.49
C PRO A 151 3.56 -13.13 -12.73
N LYS A 152 2.86 -13.10 -13.87
CA LYS A 152 3.29 -13.76 -15.12
C LYS A 152 3.51 -12.78 -16.26
N SER A 153 3.91 -11.56 -15.95
CA SER A 153 4.34 -10.62 -16.98
C SER A 153 5.49 -11.23 -17.79
N LYS A 154 5.34 -11.26 -19.12
CA LYS A 154 6.47 -11.59 -20.01
C LYS A 154 7.60 -10.54 -19.93
N ALA A 155 7.29 -9.34 -19.47
CA ALA A 155 8.25 -8.24 -19.41
C ALA A 155 9.12 -8.26 -18.15
N THR A 156 8.65 -8.89 -17.07
CA THR A 156 9.41 -8.99 -15.82
C THR A 156 9.84 -10.43 -15.50
N LEU A 157 9.16 -11.44 -16.06
CA LEU A 157 9.34 -12.89 -15.83
C LEU A 157 9.02 -13.36 -14.40
N ASP A 158 9.37 -12.55 -13.41
CA ASP A 158 9.03 -12.65 -11.99
C ASP A 158 8.61 -11.26 -11.48
N ALA A 159 7.95 -11.19 -10.33
CA ALA A 159 7.57 -9.91 -9.72
C ALA A 159 8.83 -9.04 -9.52
N PHE A 160 8.78 -7.80 -9.99
CA PHE A 160 9.90 -6.84 -9.92
C PHE A 160 11.17 -7.27 -10.65
N GLY A 161 11.07 -8.14 -11.66
CA GLY A 161 12.11 -8.27 -12.69
C GLY A 161 13.42 -8.94 -12.25
N GLN A 162 13.49 -9.56 -11.08
CA GLN A 162 14.64 -10.35 -10.63
C GLN A 162 14.19 -11.79 -10.38
N THR A 163 14.50 -12.67 -11.34
CA THR A 163 14.10 -14.08 -11.32
C THR A 163 14.49 -14.77 -10.01
N GLY A 164 13.52 -15.38 -9.34
CA GLY A 164 13.71 -16.10 -8.08
C GLY A 164 13.70 -15.20 -6.85
N MET A 165 13.42 -13.90 -7.01
CA MET A 165 13.39 -12.93 -5.93
C MET A 165 12.00 -12.29 -5.73
N GLY A 166 10.99 -12.62 -6.55
CA GLY A 166 9.66 -12.04 -6.45
C GLY A 166 9.04 -12.19 -5.06
N ASP A 167 9.05 -13.39 -4.51
CA ASP A 167 8.44 -13.72 -3.22
C ASP A 167 9.04 -12.91 -2.07
N GLN A 168 10.38 -12.91 -1.94
CA GLN A 168 11.05 -12.14 -0.88
C GLN A 168 10.80 -10.63 -1.00
N LYS A 169 10.67 -10.11 -2.23
CA LYS A 169 10.35 -8.70 -2.45
C LYS A 169 8.91 -8.38 -2.07
N MET A 170 7.95 -9.22 -2.44
CA MET A 170 6.56 -9.05 -2.02
C MET A 170 6.44 -9.11 -0.49
N GLN A 171 7.10 -10.08 0.16
CA GLN A 171 7.11 -10.19 1.61
C GLN A 171 7.74 -8.95 2.27
N TYR A 172 8.86 -8.45 1.71
CA TYR A 172 9.51 -7.22 2.17
C TYR A 172 8.57 -6.01 2.11
N LEU A 173 7.84 -5.83 1.00
CA LEU A 173 6.90 -4.73 0.84
C LEU A 173 5.83 -4.76 1.95
N VAL A 174 5.23 -5.92 2.19
CA VAL A 174 4.21 -6.11 3.21
C VAL A 174 4.77 -5.84 4.62
N ASP A 175 5.94 -6.39 4.95
CA ASP A 175 6.54 -6.20 6.28
C ASP A 175 6.96 -4.74 6.53
N LYS A 176 7.22 -3.95 5.49
CA LYS A 176 7.53 -2.50 5.59
C LYS A 176 6.29 -1.60 5.67
N GLY A 177 5.09 -2.13 5.42
CA GLY A 177 3.84 -1.38 5.45
C GLY A 177 3.31 -0.91 4.10
N PHE A 178 3.94 -1.33 2.99
CA PHE A 178 3.37 -1.17 1.66
C PHE A 178 2.24 -2.19 1.42
N GLU A 179 1.34 -1.85 0.50
CA GLU A 179 0.25 -2.72 0.09
C GLU A 179 0.59 -3.42 -1.23
N ILE A 180 0.13 -4.67 -1.37
CA ILE A 180 0.13 -5.39 -2.65
C ILE A 180 -1.31 -5.50 -3.16
N GLY A 181 -1.52 -5.00 -4.38
CA GLY A 181 -2.74 -5.18 -5.14
C GLY A 181 -2.58 -6.19 -6.28
N ASN A 182 -3.70 -6.59 -6.86
CA ASN A 182 -3.73 -7.51 -8.01
C ASN A 182 -3.67 -6.71 -9.33
N HIS A 183 -2.86 -7.15 -10.30
CA HIS A 183 -2.84 -6.58 -11.66
C HIS A 183 -3.13 -7.60 -12.75
N SER A 184 -3.94 -8.62 -12.43
CA SER A 184 -4.18 -9.86 -13.17
C SER A 184 -2.94 -10.74 -13.29
N THR A 185 -3.08 -11.89 -13.95
CA THR A 185 -1.97 -12.83 -14.12
C THR A 185 -1.11 -12.46 -15.32
N PHE A 186 -1.75 -12.22 -16.47
CA PHE A 186 -1.08 -12.06 -17.75
C PHE A 186 -1.23 -10.66 -18.37
N HIS A 187 -1.86 -9.72 -17.65
CA HIS A 187 -2.12 -8.36 -18.13
C HIS A 187 -2.88 -8.36 -19.47
N LYS A 188 -3.82 -9.30 -19.60
CA LYS A 188 -4.65 -9.40 -20.80
C LYS A 188 -5.73 -8.33 -20.77
N ASN A 189 -6.11 -7.86 -21.96
CA ASN A 189 -7.28 -7.00 -22.11
C ASN A 189 -8.53 -7.77 -21.66
N MET A 190 -9.19 -7.31 -20.61
CA MET A 190 -10.36 -7.96 -20.02
C MET A 190 -11.68 -7.64 -20.75
N ARG A 191 -11.70 -6.62 -21.61
CA ARG A 191 -12.90 -6.21 -22.36
C ARG A 191 -13.63 -7.35 -23.10
N PRO A 192 -12.96 -8.30 -23.78
CA PRO A 192 -13.61 -9.40 -24.48
C PRO A 192 -13.79 -10.66 -23.61
N MET A 193 -13.34 -10.66 -22.36
CA MET A 193 -13.37 -11.86 -21.51
C MET A 193 -14.75 -12.12 -20.93
N ASN A 194 -15.04 -13.39 -20.69
CA ASN A 194 -16.19 -13.82 -19.89
C ASN A 194 -15.84 -13.89 -18.40
N PRO A 195 -16.83 -14.01 -17.50
CA PRO A 195 -16.59 -14.05 -16.04
C PRO A 195 -15.61 -15.14 -15.60
N ALA A 196 -15.67 -16.35 -16.18
CA ALA A 196 -14.78 -17.45 -15.81
C ALA A 196 -13.31 -17.14 -16.15
N GLN A 197 -13.05 -16.50 -17.29
CA GLN A 197 -11.71 -16.05 -17.68
C GLN A 197 -11.17 -14.95 -16.77
N ILE A 198 -12.04 -14.01 -16.35
CA ILE A 198 -11.66 -12.95 -15.41
C ILE A 198 -11.35 -13.55 -14.04
N GLN A 199 -12.20 -14.45 -13.54
CA GLN A 199 -11.96 -15.17 -12.29
C GLN A 199 -10.66 -15.97 -12.31
N GLU A 200 -10.32 -16.62 -13.43
CA GLU A 200 -9.05 -17.31 -13.61
C GLU A 200 -7.85 -16.33 -13.54
N GLU A 201 -7.92 -15.21 -14.27
CA GLU A 201 -6.86 -14.20 -14.27
C GLU A 201 -6.62 -13.58 -12.88
N LEU A 202 -7.70 -13.29 -12.14
CA LEU A 202 -7.63 -12.72 -10.80
C LEU A 202 -7.21 -13.75 -9.75
N GLY A 203 -7.84 -14.92 -9.76
CA GLY A 203 -7.62 -15.98 -8.77
C GLY A 203 -6.21 -16.55 -8.84
N TYR A 204 -5.69 -16.76 -10.05
CA TYR A 204 -4.33 -17.25 -10.22
C TYR A 204 -3.29 -16.22 -9.74
N ALA A 205 -3.50 -14.94 -10.02
CA ALA A 205 -2.64 -13.87 -9.52
C ALA A 205 -2.67 -13.78 -7.99
N ASN A 206 -3.86 -13.85 -7.39
CA ASN A 206 -4.01 -13.89 -5.93
C ASN A 206 -3.26 -15.07 -5.31
N ASN A 207 -3.40 -16.28 -5.87
CA ASN A 207 -2.72 -17.46 -5.35
C ASN A 207 -1.19 -17.31 -5.40
N MET A 208 -0.63 -16.74 -6.48
CA MET A 208 0.81 -16.51 -6.57
C MET A 208 1.29 -15.45 -5.57
N ILE A 209 0.56 -14.32 -5.47
CA ILE A 209 0.90 -13.26 -4.51
C ILE A 209 0.88 -13.81 -3.09
N LEU A 210 -0.17 -14.55 -2.70
CA LEU A 210 -0.32 -15.11 -1.36
C LEU A 210 0.67 -16.25 -1.08
N ALA A 211 1.13 -16.97 -2.10
CA ALA A 211 2.19 -17.96 -1.93
C ALA A 211 3.53 -17.29 -1.58
N GLY A 212 3.87 -16.17 -2.23
CA GLY A 212 5.11 -15.44 -1.99
C GLY A 212 5.06 -14.49 -0.79
N ALA A 213 3.89 -13.93 -0.48
CA ALA A 213 3.66 -13.03 0.65
C ALA A 213 2.35 -13.39 1.38
N PRO A 214 2.34 -14.42 2.25
CA PRO A 214 1.12 -14.91 2.90
C PRO A 214 0.38 -13.90 3.79
N LYS A 215 1.07 -12.82 4.21
CA LYS A 215 0.48 -11.72 5.00
C LYS A 215 -0.16 -10.63 4.14
N ALA A 216 0.02 -10.65 2.81
CA ALA A 216 -0.57 -9.66 1.92
C ALA A 216 -2.09 -9.71 2.00
N GLN A 217 -2.73 -8.54 2.06
CA GLN A 217 -4.18 -8.43 2.03
C GLN A 217 -4.60 -7.83 0.69
N ILE A 218 -4.92 -8.71 -0.26
CA ILE A 218 -5.25 -8.30 -1.62
C ILE A 218 -6.69 -7.80 -1.67
N ARG A 219 -6.88 -6.51 -1.46
CA ARG A 219 -8.20 -5.84 -1.40
C ARG A 219 -8.52 -5.05 -2.66
N VAL A 220 -7.50 -4.69 -3.42
CA VAL A 220 -7.60 -3.78 -4.55
C VAL A 220 -7.05 -4.44 -5.81
N PHE A 221 -7.74 -4.19 -6.92
CA PHE A 221 -7.37 -4.67 -8.25
C PHE A 221 -7.25 -3.47 -9.20
N ALA A 222 -6.11 -3.37 -9.89
CA ALA A 222 -5.93 -2.42 -10.99
C ALA A 222 -6.19 -3.12 -12.32
N LEU A 223 -7.11 -2.57 -13.11
CA LEU A 223 -7.48 -3.12 -14.42
C LEU A 223 -6.34 -2.95 -15.44
N PRO A 224 -5.88 -4.04 -16.09
CA PRO A 224 -4.97 -3.94 -17.22
C PRO A 224 -5.47 -2.96 -18.28
N MET A 225 -4.62 -2.00 -18.66
CA MET A 225 -4.91 -0.97 -19.67
C MET A 225 -6.12 -0.06 -19.35
N GLY A 226 -6.63 -0.08 -18.11
CA GLY A 226 -7.85 0.63 -17.73
C GLY A 226 -9.11 0.17 -18.48
N LYS A 227 -9.12 -1.07 -19.01
CA LYS A 227 -10.21 -1.58 -19.85
C LYS A 227 -11.12 -2.53 -19.09
N TYR A 228 -12.27 -2.01 -18.69
CA TYR A 228 -13.34 -2.79 -18.09
C TYR A 228 -13.86 -3.90 -19.02
N PRO A 229 -14.28 -5.05 -18.46
CA PRO A 229 -15.10 -6.04 -19.15
C PRO A 229 -16.33 -5.41 -19.83
N ARG A 230 -16.77 -5.96 -20.96
CA ARG A 230 -18.03 -5.51 -21.59
C ARG A 230 -19.25 -5.86 -20.74
N ASP A 231 -19.24 -7.07 -20.18
CA ASP A 231 -20.24 -7.50 -19.22
C ASP A 231 -19.96 -6.80 -17.88
N LYS A 232 -20.89 -5.95 -17.45
CA LYS A 232 -20.75 -5.18 -16.21
C LYS A 232 -20.98 -6.02 -14.95
N ASN A 233 -21.46 -7.25 -15.12
CA ASN A 233 -21.70 -8.21 -14.04
C ASN A 233 -20.62 -9.29 -13.97
N ALA A 234 -19.57 -9.19 -14.80
CA ALA A 234 -18.46 -10.13 -14.83
C ALA A 234 -17.41 -9.88 -13.74
#